data_AF-A0A3D4P1F2-F1
#
_entry.id   AF-A0A3D4P1F2-F1
#
_cell.length_a   1.000
_cell.length_b   1.000
_cell.length_c   1.000
_cell.angle_alpha   90.00
_cell.angle_beta   90.00
_cell.angle_gamma   90.00
#
_symmetry.space_group_name_H-M   'P 1'
#
loop_
_entity.id
_entity.type
_entity.pdbx_description
1 polymer ?
#
loop_
_entity_poly.entity_id
_entity_poly.type
_entity_poly.pdbx_seq_one_letter_code
_entity_poly.pdbx_strand_id
1 'polypeptide(L)' 'MLACPLCKTEVRLTADGKGLKCLRCHRVYRIEDDIPVMLIDEASIEPERPTKD' A
#
# COMPACT_ATOMS: atom_id res chain seq x y z
N MET A 1 3.70 -3.73 13.21
CA MET A 1 2.67 -3.80 12.15
C MET A 1 2.72 -2.52 11.34
N LEU A 2 2.87 -2.61 10.01
CA LEU A 2 2.82 -1.45 9.12
C LEU A 2 1.36 -1.03 8.91
N ALA A 3 1.09 0.27 8.99
CA ALA A 3 -0.26 0.81 8.92
C ALA A 3 -0.37 1.92 7.87
N CYS A 4 -1.53 2.00 7.22
CA CYS A 4 -1.86 3.05 6.29
C CYS A 4 -1.80 4.42 6.99
N PRO A 5 -1.03 5.40 6.47
CA PRO A 5 -0.90 6.72 7.08
C PRO A 5 -2.22 7.49 7.15
N LEU A 6 -3.18 7.21 6.26
CA LEU A 6 -4.50 7.84 6.26
C LEU A 6 -5.50 7.10 7.16
N CYS A 7 -5.69 5.78 6.94
CA CYS A 7 -6.73 5.00 7.60
C CYS A 7 -6.35 4.47 8.98
N LYS A 8 -5.05 4.42 9.28
CA LYS A 8 -4.46 3.80 10.48
C LYS A 8 -4.78 2.30 10.63
N THR A 9 -5.14 1.64 9.54
CA THR A 9 -5.38 0.18 9.44
C THR A 9 -4.21 -0.53 8.78
N GLU A 10 -4.15 -1.86 8.89
CA GLU A 10 -3.13 -2.68 8.23
C GLU A 10 -3.06 -2.46 6.70
N VAL A 11 -1.86 -2.60 6.15
CA VAL A 11 -1.59 -2.67 4.70
C VAL A 11 -1.03 -4.05 4.34
N ARG A 12 -1.37 -4.55 3.15
CA ARG A 12 -0.94 -5.84 2.60
C ARG A 12 0.08 -5.62 1.49
N LEU A 13 1.08 -6.49 1.40
CA LEU A 13 1.98 -6.46 0.25
C LEU A 13 1.20 -6.80 -1.02
N THR A 14 1.45 -6.05 -2.07
CA THR A 14 0.87 -6.31 -3.40
C THR A 14 1.43 -7.62 -3.99
N ALA A 15 0.68 -8.27 -4.88
CA ALA A 15 1.06 -9.58 -5.44
C ALA A 15 2.43 -9.54 -6.15
N ASP A 16 2.72 -8.42 -6.81
CA ASP A 16 3.99 -8.15 -7.49
C ASP A 16 5.12 -7.72 -6.55
N GLY A 17 4.84 -7.52 -5.26
CA GLY A 17 5.81 -7.12 -4.24
C GLY A 17 6.27 -5.66 -4.37
N LYS A 18 5.65 -4.85 -5.22
CA LYS A 18 6.12 -3.48 -5.54
C LYS A 18 5.44 -2.39 -4.74
N GLY A 19 4.56 -2.75 -3.80
CA GLY A 19 3.83 -1.79 -3.01
C GLY A 19 3.04 -2.40 -1.86
N LEU A 20 2.57 -1.53 -0.97
CA LEU A 20 1.71 -1.85 0.16
C LEU A 20 0.30 -1.30 -0.10
N LYS A 21 -0.69 -2.17 -0.17
CA LYS A 21 -2.10 -1.83 -0.41
C LYS A 21 -2.88 -1.76 0.90
N CYS A 22 -3.59 -0.66 1.12
CA CYS A 22 -4.63 -0.57 2.15
C CYS A 22 -5.95 -1.15 1.60
N LEU A 23 -6.49 -2.20 2.22
CA LEU A 23 -7.76 -2.79 1.79
C LEU A 23 -9.00 -1.93 2.11
N ARG A 24 -8.86 -0.93 2.99
CA ARG A 24 -9.96 -0.04 3.39
C ARG A 24 -10.17 1.14 2.43
N CYS A 25 -9.08 1.78 2.00
CA CYS A 25 -9.14 2.96 1.14
C CYS A 25 -8.52 2.74 -0.25
N HIS A 26 -8.09 1.51 -0.54
CA HIS A 26 -7.52 1.08 -1.82
C HIS A 26 -6.26 1.82 -2.26
N ARG A 27 -5.63 2.59 -1.37
CA ARG A 27 -4.34 3.22 -1.65
C ARG A 27 -3.23 2.20 -1.73
N VAL A 28 -2.33 2.38 -2.69
CA VAL A 28 -1.10 1.61 -2.86
C VAL A 28 0.08 2.55 -2.68
N TYR A 29 0.93 2.22 -1.71
CA TYR A 29 2.18 2.90 -1.44
C TYR A 29 3.29 2.13 -2.14
N ARG A 30 3.99 2.74 -3.10
CA ARG A 30 5.09 2.10 -3.83
C ARG A 30 6.25 1.75 -2.89
N ILE A 31 7.03 0.74 -3.26
CA ILE A 31 8.29 0.40 -2.62
C ILE A 31 9.41 0.75 -3.61
N GLU A 32 10.35 1.58 -3.16
CA GLU A 32 11.53 2.01 -3.94
C GLU A 32 12.77 1.73 -3.10
N ASP A 33 13.77 1.05 -3.69
CA ASP A 33 14.99 0.62 -2.99
C ASP A 33 14.71 -0.09 -1.64
N ASP A 34 13.71 -0.99 -1.63
CA ASP A 34 13.20 -1.69 -0.44
C ASP A 34 12.62 -0.77 0.66
N ILE A 35 12.42 0.52 0.39
CA ILE A 35 11.81 1.51 1.29
C ILE A 35 10.38 1.82 0.83
N PRO A 36 9.35 1.58 1.66
CA PRO A 36 7.98 1.99 1.35
C PRO A 36 7.82 3.51 1.38
N VAL A 37 7.33 4.08 0.29
CA VAL A 37 7.02 5.52 0.18
C VAL A 37 5.61 5.77 0.74
N MET A 38 5.52 5.98 2.05
CA MET A 38 4.26 6.11 2.80
C MET A 38 3.69 7.54 2.82
N LEU A 39 3.73 8.23 1.68
CA LEU A 39 3.15 9.57 1.51
C LEU A 39 1.73 9.47 0.92
N ILE A 40 0.78 10.18 1.51
CA ILE A 40 -0.63 10.11 1.09
C ILE A 40 -0.81 10.70 -0.32
N ASP A 41 -0.09 11.77 -0.63
CA ASP A 41 -0.20 12.50 -1.90
C ASP A 41 0.47 11.76 -3.08
N GLU A 42 1.41 10.86 -2.78
CA GLU A 42 2.08 10.04 -3.79
C GLU A 42 1.43 8.67 -3.99
N ALA A 43 0.48 8.30 -3.13
CA ALA A 43 -0.17 6.99 -3.22
C ALA A 43 -1.16 6.94 -4.39
N SER A 44 -1.11 5.88 -5.19
CA SER A 44 -2.15 5.57 -6.17
C SER A 44 -3.37 4.95 -5.49
N ILE A 45 -4.56 5.06 -6.10
CA ILE A 45 -5.77 4.36 -5.64
C ILE A 45 -6.07 3.26 -6.65
N GLU A 46 -5.93 2.00 -6.25
CA GLU A 46 -6.06 0.84 -7.14
C GLU A 46 -6.95 -0.24 -6.48
N PRO A 47 -8.30 -0.12 -6.63
CA PRO A 47 -9.25 -1.06 -6.02
C PRO A 47 -9.01 -2.51 -6.38
N GLU A 48 -8.65 -2.77 -7.64
CA GLU A 48 -8.49 -4.12 -8.21
C GLU A 48 -7.07 -4.69 -8.06
N ARG A 49 -6.10 -3.94 -7.51
CA ARG A 49 -4.71 -4.45 -7.44
C ARG A 49 -4.63 -5.67 -6.50
N PRO A 50 -4.16 -6.83 -6.96
CA PRO A 50 -4.06 -8.01 -6.12
C PRO A 50 -3.01 -7.86 -5.01
N THR A 51 -3.23 -8.51 -3.87
CA THR A 51 -2.29 -8.58 -2.73
C THR A 51 -1.76 -10.00 -2.57
N LYS A 52 -0.57 -10.16 -1.98
CA LYS A 52 -0.16 -11.45 -1.43
C LYS A 52 -1.03 -11.77 -0.21
N ASP A 53 -1.34 -13.05 -0.08
CA ASP A 53 -2.18 -13.63 0.98
C ASP A 53 -1.79 -13.13 2.38
#